data_AF-A0A099KU99-F1
#
_entry.id   AF-A0A099KU99-F1
#
_cell.length_a   1.000
_cell.length_b   1.000
_cell.length_c   1.000
_cell.angle_alpha   90.00
_cell.angle_beta   90.00
_cell.angle_gamma   90.00
#
_symmetry.space_group_name_H-M   'P 1'
#
loop_
_entity.id
_entity.type
_entity.pdbx_description
1 polymer ?
#
loop_
_entity_poly.entity_id
_entity_poly.type
_entity_poly.pdbx_seq_one_letter_code
_entity_poly.pdbx_strand_id
1 'polypeptide(L)' 'MANYMTQPMSAAKTIKITYYRKQSQSHPSHEETGAFTLAAESDYSRFNNIPADEVDIGTFKSSQGVPTAGKTHKI' A
#
# COMPACT_ATOMS: atom_id res chain seq x y z
N MET A 1 3.28 -19.31 6.94
CA MET A 1 2.99 -18.48 5.74
C MET A 1 3.78 -17.18 5.85
N ALA A 2 4.18 -16.59 4.72
CA ALA A 2 4.82 -15.28 4.74
C ALA A 2 3.76 -14.21 5.04
N ASN A 3 4.11 -13.27 5.92
CA ASN A 3 3.25 -12.17 6.27
C ASN A 3 3.52 -10.96 5.37
N TYR A 4 2.47 -10.19 5.08
CA TYR A 4 2.52 -9.02 4.23
C TYR A 4 1.92 -7.81 4.95
N MET A 5 2.47 -6.64 4.62
CA MET A 5 1.84 -5.34 4.85
C MET A 5 0.91 -5.09 3.68
N THR A 6 -0.28 -4.56 3.96
CA THR A 6 -1.22 -4.14 2.93
C THR A 6 -1.76 -2.75 3.25
N GLN A 7 -1.98 -1.95 2.21
CA GLN A 7 -2.61 -0.65 2.35
C GLN A 7 -3.28 -0.24 1.05
N PRO A 8 -4.58 0.08 1.08
CA PRO A 8 -5.26 0.57 -0.10
C PRO A 8 -5.01 2.06 -0.33
N MET A 9 -4.80 2.44 -1.59
CA MET A 9 -4.75 3.82 -2.06
C MET A 9 -5.90 4.09 -3.01
N SER A 10 -6.48 5.27 -2.91
CA SER A 10 -7.54 5.77 -3.80
C SER A 10 -7.36 7.26 -4.08
N ALA A 11 -8.04 7.78 -5.08
CA ALA A 11 -8.23 9.22 -5.26
C ALA A 11 -9.57 9.46 -5.98
N ALA A 12 -9.98 10.72 -6.09
CA ALA A 12 -11.17 11.07 -6.84
C ALA A 12 -11.01 10.67 -8.32
N LYS A 13 -12.01 9.97 -8.88
CA LYS A 13 -12.07 9.55 -10.29
C LYS A 13 -11.00 8.52 -10.72
N THR A 14 -10.26 7.94 -9.80
CA THR A 14 -9.29 6.88 -10.07
C THR A 14 -9.74 5.54 -9.49
N ILE A 15 -9.09 4.46 -9.91
CA ILE A 15 -9.34 3.13 -9.35
C ILE A 15 -8.62 2.95 -8.03
N LYS A 16 -9.27 2.30 -7.08
CA LYS A 16 -8.65 1.88 -5.82
C LYS A 16 -7.64 0.76 -6.08
N ILE A 17 -6.43 0.88 -5.56
CA ILE A 17 -5.37 -0.14 -5.65
C ILE A 17 -4.96 -0.55 -4.25
N THR A 18 -4.92 -1.85 -3.97
CA THR A 18 -4.39 -2.38 -2.71
C THR A 18 -2.92 -2.73 -2.89
N TYR A 19 -2.06 -1.94 -2.27
CA TYR A 19 -0.63 -2.17 -2.25
C TYR A 19 -0.28 -3.22 -1.21
N TYR A 20 0.72 -4.04 -1.51
CA TYR A 20 1.24 -5.01 -0.56
C TYR A 20 2.75 -5.24 -0.70
N ARG A 21 3.42 -5.45 0.44
CA ARG A 21 4.85 -5.76 0.52
C ARG A 21 5.09 -6.84 1.56
N LYS A 22 6.04 -7.74 1.30
CA LYS A 22 6.40 -8.79 2.26
C LYS A 22 6.97 -8.14 3.52
N GLN A 23 6.57 -8.62 4.68
CA GLN A 23 7.11 -8.19 5.96
C GLN A 23 8.48 -8.80 6.21
N SER A 24 9.37 -7.97 6.75
CA SER A 24 10.69 -8.41 7.20
C SER A 24 10.61 -9.25 8.47
N GLN A 25 9.64 -8.96 9.34
CA GLN A 25 9.42 -9.59 10.64
C GLN A 25 7.92 -9.60 11.00
N SER A 26 7.54 -10.41 12.00
CA SER A 26 6.13 -10.53 12.42
C SER A 26 5.48 -9.20 12.81
N HIS A 27 6.29 -8.30 13.39
CA HIS A 27 5.91 -6.93 13.75
C HIS A 27 6.86 -5.96 13.04
N PRO A 28 6.52 -5.44 11.84
CA PRO A 28 7.38 -4.52 11.11
C PRO A 28 7.67 -3.28 11.96
N SER A 29 8.87 -2.73 11.80
CA SER A 29 9.26 -1.51 12.52
C SER A 29 8.46 -0.32 12.01
N HIS A 30 8.37 0.73 12.83
CA HIS A 30 7.72 1.97 12.40
C HIS A 30 8.34 2.52 11.11
N GLU A 31 9.67 2.45 11.00
CA GLU A 31 10.42 2.82 9.79
C GLU A 31 10.00 2.00 8.57
N GLU A 32 9.90 0.67 8.69
CA GLU A 32 9.47 -0.20 7.60
C GLU A 32 8.03 0.13 7.15
N THR A 33 7.14 0.40 8.12
CA THR A 33 5.75 0.77 7.82
C THR A 33 5.62 2.15 7.18
N GLY A 34 6.42 3.13 7.61
CA GLY A 34 6.48 4.45 7.00
C GLY A 34 7.01 4.40 5.57
N ALA A 35 8.12 3.69 5.36
CA ALA A 35 8.68 3.48 4.02
C ALA A 35 7.72 2.73 3.09
N PHE A 36 6.94 1.79 3.61
CA PHE A 36 5.90 1.11 2.84
C PHE A 36 4.80 2.07 2.39
N THR A 37 4.30 2.90 3.31
CA THR A 37 3.23 3.87 3.02
C THR A 37 3.68 4.88 1.96
N LEU A 38 4.87 5.46 2.14
CA LEU A 38 5.43 6.44 1.20
C LEU A 38 5.67 5.83 -0.20
N ALA A 39 6.15 4.59 -0.25
CA ALA A 39 6.37 3.91 -1.53
C ALA A 39 5.04 3.61 -2.26
N ALA A 40 3.99 3.20 -1.52
CA ALA A 40 2.67 2.95 -2.09
C ALA A 40 2.00 4.25 -2.59
N GLU A 41 2.12 5.35 -1.84
CA GLU A 41 1.62 6.67 -2.23
C GLU A 41 2.36 7.21 -3.46
N SER A 42 3.69 7.10 -3.48
CA SER A 42 4.53 7.54 -4.60
C SER A 42 4.25 6.72 -5.87
N ASP A 43 4.02 5.41 -5.76
CA ASP A 43 3.65 4.59 -6.91
C ASP A 43 2.26 4.96 -7.43
N TYR A 44 1.28 5.12 -6.52
CA TYR A 44 -0.10 5.43 -6.89
C TYR A 44 -0.23 6.80 -7.56
N SER A 45 0.42 7.82 -7.00
CA SER A 45 0.47 9.17 -7.57
C SER A 45 1.10 9.16 -8.97
N ARG A 46 2.23 8.46 -9.14
CA ARG A 46 2.88 8.29 -10.43
C ARG A 46 2.03 7.51 -11.44
N PHE A 47 1.38 6.43 -11.02
CA PHE A 47 0.53 5.59 -11.87
C PHE A 47 -0.68 6.36 -12.40
N ASN A 48 -1.31 7.19 -11.56
CA ASN A 48 -2.49 7.97 -11.94
C ASN A 48 -2.16 9.38 -12.44
N ASN A 49 -0.89 9.79 -12.44
CA ASN A 49 -0.43 11.13 -12.77
C ASN A 49 -1.18 12.23 -11.97
N ILE A 50 -1.32 12.01 -10.67
CA ILE A 50 -1.93 12.93 -9.70
C ILE A 50 -0.88 13.34 -8.67
N PRO A 51 -1.02 14.50 -8.02
CA PRO A 51 -0.11 14.88 -6.95
C PRO A 51 -0.36 13.98 -5.71
N ALA A 52 0.68 13.81 -4.89
CA ALA A 52 0.63 12.90 -3.74
C ALA A 52 -0.42 13.32 -2.69
N ASP A 53 -0.68 14.63 -2.54
CA ASP A 53 -1.70 15.15 -1.62
C ASP A 53 -3.14 14.85 -2.05
N GLU A 54 -3.36 14.45 -3.31
CA GLU A 54 -4.67 13.95 -3.78
C GLU A 54 -4.87 12.46 -3.52
N VAL A 55 -3.85 11.74 -3.00
CA VAL A 55 -3.93 10.32 -2.70
C VAL A 55 -4.56 10.10 -1.32
N ASP A 56 -5.75 9.52 -1.31
CA ASP A 56 -6.39 9.01 -0.10
C ASP A 56 -5.71 7.73 0.38
N ILE A 57 -4.91 7.88 1.44
CA ILE A 57 -4.23 6.78 2.11
C ILE A 57 -5.21 6.03 3.01
N GLY A 58 -5.51 4.79 2.66
CA GLY A 58 -6.39 3.93 3.44
C GLY A 58 -5.70 3.26 4.64
N THR A 59 -6.45 2.39 5.31
CA THR A 59 -5.99 1.68 6.51
C THR A 59 -4.82 0.75 6.21
N PHE A 60 -3.69 1.00 6.86
CA PHE A 60 -2.56 0.08 6.92
C PHE A 60 -2.92 -1.18 7.73
N LYS A 61 -2.54 -2.35 7.22
CA LYS A 61 -2.65 -3.63 7.92
C LYS A 61 -1.35 -4.42 7.82
N SER A 62 -0.89 -4.94 8.96
CA SER A 62 0.24 -5.85 9.08
C SER A 62 -0.22 -7.31 9.20
N SER A 63 0.69 -8.25 8.98
CA SER A 63 0.46 -9.68 9.24
C SER A 63 -0.66 -10.27 8.38
N GLN A 64 -0.82 -9.75 7.17
CA GLN A 64 -1.84 -10.18 6.22
C GLN A 64 -1.30 -11.23 5.25
N GLY A 65 -2.20 -11.98 4.62
CA GLY A 65 -1.87 -12.75 3.41
C GLY A 65 -1.72 -11.85 2.18
N VAL A 66 -1.34 -12.45 1.05
CA VAL A 66 -1.38 -11.74 -0.24
C VAL A 66 -2.83 -11.37 -0.56
N PRO A 67 -3.15 -10.09 -0.80
CA PRO A 67 -4.51 -9.69 -1.14
C PRO A 67 -4.91 -10.28 -2.51
N THR A 68 -6.12 -10.86 -2.58
CA THR A 68 -6.65 -11.51 -3.80
C THR A 68 -7.86 -10.79 -4.39
N ALA A 69 -8.38 -9.76 -3.70
CA ALA A 69 -9.58 -9.04 -4.11
C ALA A 69 -9.25 -7.68 -4.74
N GLY A 70 -9.97 -7.34 -5.82
CA GLY A 70 -9.82 -6.06 -6.52
C GLY A 70 -8.47 -5.92 -7.22
N LYS A 71 -8.09 -4.67 -7.54
CA LYS A 71 -6.78 -4.37 -8.13
C LYS A 71 -5.73 -4.33 -7.02
N THR A 72 -4.71 -5.16 -7.14
CA THR A 72 -3.60 -5.24 -6.19
C THR A 72 -2.28 -4.93 -6.88
N HIS A 73 -1.33 -4.39 -6.13
CA HIS A 73 0.01 -4.10 -6.64
C HIS A 73 1.07 -4.42 -5.59
N LYS A 74 2.11 -5.13 -6.01
CA LYS A 74 3.22 -5.51 -5.13
C LYS A 74 4.33 -4.47 -5.23
N ILE A 75 4.79 -3.98 -4.08
CA ILE A 75 5.97 -3.09 -3.96
C ILE A 75 7.02 -3.68 -3.04
#